data_AF-A0A5K1FTV0-F1
#
_entry.id   AF-A0A5K1FTV0-F1
#
_cell.length_a   1.000
_cell.length_b   1.000
_cell.length_c   1.000
_cell.angle_alpha   90.00
_cell.angle_beta   90.00
_cell.angle_gamma   90.00
#
_symmetry.space_group_name_H-M   'P 1'
#
loop_
_entity.id
_entity.type
_entity.pdbx_description
1 polymer ?
#
loop_
_entity_poly.entity_id
_entity_poly.type
_entity_poly.pdbx_seq_one_letter_code
_entity_poly.pdbx_strand_id
1 'polypeptide(L)' 'IMAYKTVREERRKRKLVHLALHLIAGLMGLIGVIAAFKYHGESELPNMYSLHSWLGMATICLFGLQ' A
#
# COMPACT_ATOMS: atom_id res chain seq x y z
N ILE A 1 -9.22 6.27 -4.26
CA ILE A 1 -9.53 6.70 -5.66
C ILE A 1 -11.01 7.06 -5.91
N MET A 2 -11.99 6.16 -5.84
CA MET A 2 -13.41 6.48 -6.16
C MET A 2 -14.14 7.40 -5.16
N ALA A 3 -13.52 7.72 -4.02
CA ALA A 3 -14.10 8.58 -2.97
C ALA A 3 -14.64 9.93 -3.49
N TYR A 4 -14.05 10.49 -4.55
CA TYR A 4 -14.54 11.74 -5.16
C TYR A 4 -15.89 11.61 -5.85
N LYS A 5 -16.24 10.41 -6.34
CA LYS A 5 -17.52 10.13 -7.03
C LYS A 5 -18.58 9.53 -6.11
N THR A 6 -18.18 8.80 -5.06
CA THR A 6 -19.11 8.09 -4.17
C THR A 6 -19.54 8.90 -2.95
N VAL A 7 -18.66 9.78 -2.43
CA VAL A 7 -18.98 10.58 -1.23
C VAL A 7 -19.67 11.88 -1.68
N ARG A 8 -20.94 12.07 -1.32
CA ARG A 8 -21.74 13.26 -1.68
C ARG A 8 -21.55 14.41 -0.68
N GLU A 9 -20.30 14.72 -0.32
CA GLU A 9 -19.92 15.76 0.64
C GLU A 9 -19.22 16.95 -0.03
N GLU A 10 -18.87 18.00 0.72
CA GLU A 10 -18.05 19.11 0.23
C GLU A 10 -16.66 18.64 -0.24
N ARG A 11 -16.08 19.36 -1.22
CA ARG A 11 -14.79 19.02 -1.83
C ARG A 11 -13.66 18.83 -0.80
N ARG A 12 -13.67 19.60 0.29
CA ARG A 12 -12.68 19.51 1.38
C ARG A 12 -12.79 18.20 2.15
N LYS A 13 -14.00 17.75 2.46
CA LYS A 13 -14.26 16.45 3.13
C LYS A 13 -13.94 15.27 2.21
N ARG A 14 -14.27 15.35 0.91
CA ARG A 14 -13.90 14.30 -0.06
C ARG A 14 -12.38 14.11 -0.16
N LYS A 15 -11.62 15.20 -0.15
CA LYS A 15 -10.15 15.18 -0.10
C LYS A 15 -9.63 14.48 1.16
N LEU A 16 -10.18 14.82 2.33
CA LEU A 16 -9.81 14.20 3.61
C LEU A 16 -10.09 12.70 3.62
N VAL A 17 -11.29 12.28 3.19
CA VAL A 17 -11.64 10.85 3.12
C VAL A 17 -10.74 10.11 2.15
N HIS A 18 -10.46 10.69 0.98
CA HIS A 18 -9.53 10.10 0.02
C HIS A 18 -8.14 9.91 0.63
N LEU A 19 -7.59 10.95 1.27
CA LEU A 19 -6.28 10.89 1.91
C LEU A 19 -6.24 9.86 3.05
N ALA A 20 -7.27 9.84 3.91
CA ALA A 20 -7.36 8.88 5.02
C ALA A 20 -7.38 7.43 4.50
N LEU A 21 -8.15 7.15 3.44
CA LEU A 21 -8.17 5.81 2.83
C LEU A 21 -6.83 5.43 2.20
N HIS A 22 -6.13 6.38 1.57
CA HIS A 22 -4.78 6.13 1.04
C HIS A 22 -3.76 5.89 2.16
N LEU A 23 -3.85 6.61 3.28
CA LEU A 23 -3.00 6.38 4.45
C LEU A 23 -3.22 4.99 5.06
N ILE A 24 -4.48 4.58 5.25
CA ILE A 24 -4.81 3.24 5.77
C ILE A 24 -4.29 2.15 4.83
N ALA A 25 -4.49 2.33 3.51
CA ALA A 25 -3.98 1.39 2.51
C ALA A 25 -2.45 1.29 2.54
N GLY A 26 -1.75 2.42 2.69
CA GLY A 26 -0.29 2.45 2.83
C GLY A 26 0.21 1.72 4.07
N LEU A 27 -0.44 1.92 5.22
CA LEU A 27 -0.12 1.22 6.46
C LEU A 27 -0.32 -0.30 6.34
N MET A 28 -1.45 -0.74 5.77
CA MET A 28 -1.69 -2.16 5.53
C MET A 28 -0.66 -2.75 4.54
N GLY A 29 -0.28 -2.00 3.50
CA GLY A 29 0.77 -2.40 2.56
C GLY A 29 2.13 -2.58 3.24
N LEU A 30 2.52 -1.64 4.12
CA LEU A 30 3.77 -1.72 4.88
C LEU A 30 3.80 -2.95 5.80
N ILE A 31 2.71 -3.19 6.53
CA ILE A 31 2.58 -4.37 7.40
C ILE A 31 2.69 -5.66 6.58
N GLY A 32 2.05 -5.71 5.41
CA GLY A 32 2.13 -6.86 4.50
C GLY A 32 3.55 -7.15 4.03
N VAL A 33 4.33 -6.11 3.68
CA VAL A 33 5.75 -6.27 3.33
C VAL A 33 6.55 -6.80 4.50
N ILE A 34 6.41 -6.19 5.69
CA ILE A 34 7.14 -6.64 6.89
C ILE A 34 6.82 -8.11 7.18
N ALA A 35 5.56 -8.52 7.08
CA ALA A 35 5.15 -9.91 7.28
C ALA A 35 5.76 -10.86 6.23
N ALA A 36 5.81 -10.47 4.95
CA ALA A 36 6.41 -11.27 3.90
C ALA A 36 7.93 -11.44 4.09
N PHE A 37 8.64 -10.37 4.44
CA PHE A 37 10.07 -10.43 4.76
C PHE A 37 10.35 -11.27 6.01
N LYS A 38 9.50 -11.18 7.03
CA LYS A 38 9.61 -12.02 8.24
C LYS A 38 9.45 -13.51 7.89
N TYR A 39 8.45 -13.85 7.07
CA TYR A 39 8.21 -15.23 6.64
C TYR A 39 9.38 -15.81 5.83
N HIS A 40 9.96 -15.03 4.90
CA HIS A 40 11.14 -15.46 4.16
C HIS A 40 12.36 -15.66 5.08
N GLY A 41 12.54 -14.79 6.08
CA GLY A 41 13.61 -14.92 7.07
C GLY A 41 13.48 -16.19 7.92
N GLU A 42 12.28 -16.52 8.37
CA GLU A 42 12.01 -17.77 9.12
C GLU A 42 12.08 -19.03 8.24
N SER A 43 11.83 -18.90 6.93
CA SER A 43 11.84 -20.01 5.98
C SER A 43 13.17 -20.18 5.21
N GLU A 44 14.21 -19.42 5.57
CA GLU A 44 15.52 -19.38 4.88
C GLU A 44 15.41 -19.14 3.36
N LEU A 45 14.34 -18.48 2.90
CA LEU A 45 14.11 -18.20 1.49
C LEU A 45 14.82 -16.90 1.08
N PRO A 46 15.45 -16.85 -0.10
CA PRO A 46 16.03 -15.62 -0.61
C PRO A 46 14.94 -14.58 -0.86
N ASN A 47 15.09 -13.42 -0.22
CA ASN A 47 14.22 -12.26 -0.44
C ASN A 47 14.33 -11.76 -1.89
N MET A 48 13.24 -11.17 -2.40
CA MET A 48 13.19 -10.51 -3.71
C MET A 48 13.58 -11.38 -4.92
N TYR A 49 13.43 -12.71 -4.86
CA TYR A 49 13.80 -13.57 -5.98
C TYR A 49 12.74 -13.60 -7.11
N SER A 50 11.47 -13.35 -6.78
CA SER A 50 10.36 -13.45 -7.74
C SER A 50 10.03 -12.10 -8.39
N LEU A 51 9.57 -12.14 -9.65
CA LEU A 51 9.04 -10.97 -10.35
C LEU A 51 7.90 -10.29 -9.58
N HIS A 52 7.12 -11.08 -8.84
CA HIS A 52 6.06 -10.57 -7.97
C HIS A 52 6.62 -9.65 -6.88
N SER A 53 7.73 -10.02 -6.23
CA SER A 53 8.36 -9.21 -5.19
C SER A 53 8.93 -7.90 -5.75
N TRP A 54 9.48 -7.92 -6.97
CA TRP A 54 9.96 -6.72 -7.66
C TRP A 54 8.83 -5.74 -7.98
N LEU A 55 7.75 -6.25 -8.59
CA LEU A 55 6.56 -5.44 -8.89
C LEU A 55 5.89 -4.93 -7.62
N GLY A 56 5.81 -5.74 -6.57
CA GLY A 56 5.28 -5.35 -5.27
C GLY A 56 6.08 -4.20 -4.65
N MET A 57 7.41 -4.30 -4.67
CA MET A 57 8.27 -3.24 -4.15
C MET A 57 8.15 -1.94 -4.95
N ALA A 58 8.18 -2.02 -6.30
CA ALA A 58 7.98 -0.86 -7.16
C ALA A 58 6.61 -0.19 -6.91
N THR A 59 5.55 -0.99 -6.73
CA THR A 59 4.20 -0.48 -6.46
C THR A 59 4.12 0.24 -5.12
N ILE A 60 4.77 -0.27 -4.07
CA ILE A 60 4.79 0.39 -2.76
C ILE A 60 5.61 1.68 -2.78
N CYS A 61 6.75 1.70 -3.48
CA CYS A 61 7.51 2.93 -3.70
C CYS A 61 6.69 3.99 -4.44
N LEU A 62 6.01 3.61 -5.53
CA LEU A 62 5.13 4.51 -6.29
C LEU A 62 3.93 4.97 -5.46
N PHE A 63 3.36 4.10 -4.62
CA PHE A 63 2.27 4.44 -3.72
C PHE A 63 2.72 5.43 -2.63
N GLY A 64 3.93 5.31 -2.11
CA GLY A 64 4.50 6.26 -1.15
C GLY A 64 4.83 7.63 -1.75
N LEU A 65 5.10 7.68 -3.07
CA LEU A 65 5.28 8.94 -3.81
C LEU A 65 3.94 9.65 -4.12
N GLN A 66 2.83 8.91 -4.12
CA GLN A 66 1.49 9.39 -4.50
C GLN A 66 0.72 10.01 -3.32
#